data_AF-A0A2T1E2F9-F1
#
_entry.id   AF-A0A2T1E2F9-F1
#
_cell.length_a   1.000
_cell.length_b   1.000
_cell.length_c   1.000
_cell.angle_alpha   90.00
_cell.angle_beta   90.00
_cell.angle_gamma   90.00
#
_symmetry.space_group_name_H-M   'P 1'
#
loop_
_entity.id
_entity.type
_entity.pdbx_description
1 polymer ?
#
loop_
_entity_poly.entity_id
_entity_poly.type
_entity_poly.pdbx_seq_one_letter_code
_entity_poly.pdbx_strand_id
1 'polypeptide(L)'
;MHKTLDSRAYRTERHALIAQQHGEAVEALGKTLQQHCCPIIADYGHQIESYGLLIQERAQQSLSYALLLLEQGLSSTDLFIEASQACLQASKLMVQAIKLYSEASKAYVDCNKLAECKKLPFCSNYSRSTAEP
;
A
#
# COMPACT_ATOMS: atom_id res chain seq x y z
N MET A 1 27.25 -30.50 8.20
CA MET A 1 26.64 -29.33 8.88
C MET A 1 26.36 -28.22 7.86
N HIS A 2 25.31 -28.36 7.04
CA HIS A 2 24.95 -27.33 6.05
C HIS A 2 23.42 -27.24 5.97
N LYS A 3 22.80 -26.33 6.74
CA LYS A 3 21.39 -25.92 6.56
C LYS A 3 21.00 -24.66 7.35
N THR A 4 21.96 -23.79 7.66
CA THR A 4 21.73 -22.43 8.19
C THR A 4 22.41 -21.40 7.28
N LEU A 5 22.39 -21.65 5.95
CA LEU A 5 22.74 -20.64 4.96
C LEU A 5 21.74 -19.48 5.12
N ASP A 6 22.28 -18.29 5.22
CA ASP A 6 21.83 -17.23 6.12
C ASP A 6 20.36 -16.81 5.90
N SER A 7 19.50 -17.15 6.87
CA SER A 7 18.06 -16.86 6.84
C SER A 7 17.71 -15.37 6.71
N ARG A 8 18.69 -14.49 6.95
CA ARG A 8 18.51 -13.04 7.00
C ARG A 8 18.18 -12.45 5.62
N ALA A 9 18.98 -12.73 4.59
CA ALA A 9 18.75 -12.14 3.26
C ALA A 9 17.43 -12.63 2.65
N TYR A 10 17.14 -13.93 2.70
CA TYR A 10 15.88 -14.49 2.24
C TYR A 10 14.66 -13.97 3.01
N ARG A 11 14.78 -13.73 4.33
CA ARG A 11 13.71 -13.09 5.10
C ARG A 11 13.49 -11.66 4.66
N THR A 12 14.57 -10.90 4.44
CA THR A 12 14.48 -9.51 4.00
C THR A 12 13.89 -9.40 2.59
N GLU A 13 14.33 -10.25 1.66
CA GLU A 13 13.73 -10.39 0.32
C GLU A 13 12.22 -10.65 0.41
N ARG A 14 11.82 -11.63 1.22
CA ARG A 14 10.40 -11.94 1.42
C ARG A 14 9.61 -10.78 2.00
N HIS A 15 10.15 -10.07 3.00
CA HIS A 15 9.49 -8.90 3.56
C HIS A 15 9.37 -7.76 2.54
N ALA A 16 10.38 -7.55 1.71
CA ALA A 16 10.33 -6.58 0.63
C ALA A 16 9.23 -6.90 -0.39
N LEU A 17 9.11 -8.17 -0.80
CA LEU A 17 8.04 -8.61 -1.72
C LEU A 17 6.63 -8.43 -1.10
N ILE A 18 6.48 -8.72 0.19
CA ILE A 18 5.21 -8.48 0.90
C ILE A 18 4.91 -6.98 0.96
N ALA A 19 5.90 -6.14 1.27
CA ALA A 19 5.73 -4.70 1.28
C ALA A 19 5.36 -4.15 -0.11
N GLN A 20 5.93 -4.71 -1.17
CA GLN A 20 5.58 -4.38 -2.56
C GLN A 20 4.11 -4.66 -2.85
N GLN A 21 3.63 -5.87 -2.52
CA GLN A 21 2.22 -6.24 -2.67
C GLN A 21 1.28 -5.33 -1.87
N HIS A 22 1.67 -4.95 -0.65
CA HIS A 22 0.90 -3.99 0.13
C HIS A 22 0.87 -2.60 -0.52
N GLY A 23 2.00 -2.12 -1.04
CA GLY A 23 2.06 -0.85 -1.75
C GLY A 23 1.17 -0.82 -3.00
N GLU A 24 1.14 -1.91 -3.78
CA GLU A 24 0.24 -2.07 -4.94
C GLU A 24 -1.24 -2.05 -4.53
N ALA A 25 -1.60 -2.76 -3.44
CA ALA A 25 -2.95 -2.77 -2.92
C ALA A 25 -3.39 -1.38 -2.42
N VAL A 26 -2.50 -0.64 -1.75
CA VAL A 26 -2.76 0.73 -1.28
C VAL A 26 -2.92 1.69 -2.48
N GLU A 27 -2.09 1.57 -3.51
CA GLU A 27 -2.21 2.35 -4.74
C GLU A 27 -3.56 2.11 -5.43
N ALA A 28 -3.93 0.85 -5.62
CA ALA A 28 -5.19 0.47 -6.24
C ALA A 28 -6.41 0.98 -5.45
N LEU A 29 -6.34 0.93 -4.11
CA LEU A 29 -7.35 1.50 -3.23
C LEU A 29 -7.47 3.01 -3.41
N GLY A 30 -6.33 3.72 -3.45
CA GLY A 30 -6.28 5.16 -3.73
C GLY A 30 -6.97 5.51 -5.05
N LYS A 31 -6.63 4.81 -6.13
CA LYS A 31 -7.26 4.96 -7.45
C LYS A 31 -8.77 4.69 -7.43
N THR A 32 -9.21 3.72 -6.63
CA THR A 32 -10.64 3.42 -6.48
C THR A 32 -11.37 4.57 -5.78
N LEU A 33 -10.78 5.14 -4.73
CA LEU A 33 -11.38 6.26 -4.00
C LEU A 33 -11.45 7.54 -4.84
N GLN A 34 -10.52 7.75 -5.77
CA GLN A 34 -10.54 8.89 -6.71
C GLN A 34 -11.77 8.88 -7.62
N GLN A 35 -12.34 7.72 -7.89
CA GLN A 35 -13.55 7.58 -8.71
C GLN A 35 -14.83 7.94 -7.94
N HIS A 36 -14.72 8.27 -6.65
CA HIS A 36 -15.86 8.62 -5.82
C HIS A 36 -16.38 10.02 -6.14
N CYS A 37 -17.70 10.20 -6.12
CA CYS A 37 -18.35 11.46 -6.48
C CYS A 37 -18.13 12.60 -5.47
N CYS A 38 -17.88 12.27 -4.19
CA CYS A 38 -17.57 13.23 -3.14
C CYS A 38 -16.11 13.71 -3.31
N PRO A 39 -15.85 15.01 -3.60
CA PRO A 39 -14.50 15.51 -3.86
C PRO A 39 -13.52 15.25 -2.70
N ILE A 40 -14.01 15.32 -1.46
CA ILE A 40 -13.22 15.03 -0.26
C ILE A 40 -12.67 13.60 -0.29
N ILE A 41 -13.47 12.64 -0.74
CA ILE A 41 -13.05 11.23 -0.85
C ILE A 41 -12.07 11.04 -2.00
N ALA A 42 -12.27 11.75 -3.11
CA ALA A 42 -11.32 11.73 -4.21
C ALA A 42 -9.94 12.29 -3.80
N ASP A 43 -9.91 13.38 -3.04
CA ASP A 43 -8.67 13.95 -2.49
C ASP A 43 -7.95 12.99 -1.53
N TYR A 44 -8.69 12.29 -0.68
CA TYR A 44 -8.11 11.19 0.12
C TYR A 44 -7.56 10.08 -0.78
N GLY A 45 -8.25 9.75 -1.87
CA GLY A 45 -7.80 8.77 -2.86
C GLY A 45 -6.46 9.13 -3.51
N HIS A 46 -6.22 10.40 -3.86
CA HIS A 46 -4.93 10.87 -4.39
C HIS A 46 -3.79 10.76 -3.37
N GLN A 47 -4.07 11.11 -2.11
CA GLN A 47 -3.07 10.99 -1.05
C GLN A 47 -2.74 9.52 -0.71
N ILE A 48 -3.76 8.65 -0.67
CA ILE A 48 -3.57 7.20 -0.45
C ILE A 48 -2.79 6.58 -1.60
N GLU A 49 -3.09 6.94 -2.86
CA GLU A 49 -2.32 6.49 -4.02
C GLU A 49 -0.84 6.87 -3.89
N SER A 50 -0.56 8.12 -3.50
CA SER A 50 0.80 8.61 -3.29
C SER A 50 1.55 7.80 -2.23
N TYR A 51 0.88 7.43 -1.13
CA TYR A 51 1.46 6.51 -0.14
C TYR A 51 1.72 5.12 -0.71
N GLY A 52 0.82 4.58 -1.53
CA GLY A 52 1.00 3.31 -2.21
C GLY A 52 2.29 3.28 -3.04
N LEU A 53 2.51 4.31 -3.85
CA LEU A 53 3.73 4.46 -4.66
C LEU A 53 5.00 4.58 -3.80
N LEU A 54 4.96 5.35 -2.71
CA LEU A 54 6.11 5.48 -1.79
C LEU A 54 6.42 4.16 -1.08
N ILE A 55 5.40 3.37 -0.71
CA ILE A 55 5.61 2.04 -0.11
C ILE A 55 6.31 1.12 -1.10
N GLN A 56 5.87 1.11 -2.36
CA GLN A 56 6.49 0.32 -3.44
C GLN A 56 7.95 0.75 -3.67
N GLU A 57 8.24 2.04 -3.71
CA GLU A 57 9.62 2.53 -3.87
C GLU A 57 10.53 2.00 -2.76
N ARG A 58 10.09 2.06 -1.50
CA ARG A 58 10.85 1.55 -0.35
C ARG A 58 10.95 0.02 -0.34
N ALA A 59 9.90 -0.68 -0.78
CA ALA A 59 9.94 -2.12 -0.96
C ALA A 59 10.96 -2.52 -2.03
N GLN A 60 10.98 -1.84 -3.17
CA GLN A 60 11.93 -2.09 -4.25
C GLN A 60 13.38 -1.78 -3.86
N GLN A 61 13.61 -0.71 -3.09
CA GLN A 61 14.91 -0.43 -2.50
C GLN A 61 15.36 -1.57 -1.57
N SER A 62 14.47 -2.02 -0.67
CA SER A 62 14.73 -3.14 0.24
C SER A 62 15.08 -4.43 -0.53
N LEU A 63 14.31 -4.73 -1.58
CA LEU A 63 14.54 -5.89 -2.44
C LEU A 63 15.89 -5.82 -3.14
N SER A 64 16.23 -4.65 -3.68
CA SER A 64 17.51 -4.44 -4.38
C SER A 64 18.71 -4.71 -3.47
N TYR A 65 18.68 -4.20 -2.23
CA TYR A 65 19.73 -4.48 -1.25
C TYR A 65 19.76 -5.95 -0.80
N ALA A 66 18.60 -6.60 -0.67
CA ALA A 66 18.52 -8.02 -0.33
C ALA A 66 19.12 -8.91 -1.43
N LEU A 67 18.88 -8.58 -2.71
CA LEU A 67 19.47 -9.29 -3.86
C LEU A 67 20.98 -9.09 -3.91
N LEU A 68 21.48 -7.86 -3.74
CA LEU A 68 22.92 -7.60 -3.66
C LEU A 68 23.59 -8.38 -2.50
N LEU A 69 22.91 -8.49 -1.36
CA LEU A 69 23.39 -9.27 -0.23
C LEU A 69 23.48 -10.77 -0.55
N LEU A 70 22.53 -11.31 -1.31
CA LEU A 70 22.56 -12.69 -1.81
C LEU A 70 23.74 -12.91 -2.78
N GLU A 71 23.96 -11.97 -3.70
CA GLU A 71 25.05 -12.03 -4.68
C GLU A 71 26.44 -11.97 -4.04
N GLN A 72 26.62 -11.18 -2.97
CA GLN A 72 27.89 -11.02 -2.27
C GLN A 72 28.16 -12.09 -1.20
N GLY A 73 27.38 -13.18 -1.18
CA GLY A 73 27.61 -14.30 -0.27
C GLY A 73 27.25 -14.01 1.19
N LEU A 74 26.27 -13.14 1.46
CA LEU A 74 25.60 -12.97 2.76
C LEU A 74 26.46 -12.36 3.89
N SER A 75 27.64 -11.81 3.56
CA SER A 75 28.59 -11.30 4.55
C SER A 75 28.46 -9.81 4.85
N SER A 76 27.78 -9.04 3.99
CA SER A 76 27.68 -7.59 4.12
C SER A 76 26.64 -7.17 5.15
N THR A 77 27.10 -6.71 6.32
CA THR A 77 26.23 -6.16 7.36
C THR A 77 25.56 -4.86 6.90
N ASP A 78 26.27 -4.02 6.14
CA ASP A 78 25.75 -2.74 5.68
C ASP A 78 24.56 -2.92 4.72
N LEU A 79 24.68 -3.81 3.74
CA LEU A 79 23.57 -4.13 2.83
C LEU A 79 22.36 -4.70 3.59
N PHE A 80 22.58 -5.52 4.60
CA PHE A 80 21.49 -6.02 5.45
C PHE A 80 20.79 -4.90 6.23
N ILE A 81 21.56 -3.95 6.77
CA ILE A 81 21.03 -2.78 7.48
C ILE A 81 20.19 -1.92 6.52
N GLU A 82 20.73 -1.59 5.35
CA GLU A 82 20.04 -0.78 4.33
C GLU A 82 18.73 -1.44 3.87
N ALA A 83 18.78 -2.74 3.56
CA ALA A 83 17.60 -3.51 3.20
C ALA A 83 16.52 -3.48 4.30
N SER A 84 16.94 -3.65 5.55
CA SER A 84 16.05 -3.64 6.72
C SER A 84 15.46 -2.25 6.99
N GLN A 85 16.26 -1.19 6.82
CA GLN A 85 15.82 0.19 6.99
C GLN A 85 14.79 0.59 5.93
N ALA A 86 15.02 0.22 4.67
CA ALA A 86 14.05 0.45 3.60
C ALA A 86 12.71 -0.26 3.89
N CYS A 87 12.74 -1.52 4.34
CA CYS A 87 11.54 -2.24 4.74
C CYS A 87 10.82 -1.60 5.94
N LEU A 88 11.56 -1.06 6.91
CA LEU A 88 11.00 -0.33 8.04
C LEU A 88 10.35 0.98 7.59
N GLN A 89 10.94 1.69 6.63
CA GLN A 89 10.35 2.91 6.05
C GLN A 89 9.05 2.59 5.31
N ALA A 90 9.01 1.52 4.50
CA ALA A 90 7.79 1.02 3.88
C ALA A 90 6.69 0.74 4.92
N SER A 91 7.05 0.09 6.04
CA SER A 91 6.12 -0.22 7.13
C SER A 91 5.57 1.04 7.81
N LYS A 92 6.41 2.06 8.03
CA LYS A 92 5.98 3.36 8.57
C LYS A 92 4.99 4.06 7.64
N LEU A 93 5.26 4.04 6.33
CA LEU A 93 4.37 4.59 5.31
C LEU A 93 3.02 3.85 5.27
N MET A 94 3.03 2.53 5.38
CA MET A 94 1.80 1.72 5.46
C MET A 94 0.94 2.11 6.66
N VAL A 95 1.54 2.36 7.83
CA VAL A 95 0.79 2.86 9.01
C VAL A 95 0.16 4.24 8.73
N GLN A 96 0.85 5.14 8.03
CA GLN A 96 0.29 6.44 7.65
C GLN A 96 -0.86 6.29 6.64
N ALA A 97 -0.70 5.41 5.64
CA ALA A 97 -1.76 5.10 4.69
C ALA A 97 -3.03 4.55 5.36
N ILE A 98 -2.88 3.66 6.35
CA ILE A 98 -4.00 3.10 7.12
C ILE A 98 -4.72 4.19 7.93
N LYS A 99 -3.97 5.10 8.57
CA LYS A 99 -4.57 6.24 9.29
C LYS A 99 -5.39 7.11 8.34
N LEU A 100 -4.80 7.43 7.19
CA LEU A 100 -5.46 8.24 6.18
C LEU A 100 -6.71 7.57 5.61
N TYR A 101 -6.67 6.25 5.39
CA TYR A 101 -7.85 5.48 4.99
C TYR A 101 -8.94 5.45 6.07
N SER A 102 -8.56 5.41 7.35
CA SER A 102 -9.52 5.53 8.46
C SER A 102 -10.23 6.89 8.45
N GLU A 103 -9.51 7.97 8.14
CA GLU A 103 -10.08 9.30 7.99
C GLU A 103 -10.98 9.39 6.76
N ALA A 104 -10.54 8.86 5.62
CA ALA A 104 -11.36 8.75 4.41
C ALA A 104 -12.67 7.99 4.66
N SER A 105 -12.62 6.92 5.46
CA SER A 105 -13.80 6.14 5.84
C SER A 105 -14.79 6.95 6.68
N LYS A 106 -14.30 7.79 7.61
CA LYS A 106 -15.16 8.70 8.38
C LYS A 106 -15.79 9.75 7.47
N ALA A 107 -14.98 10.38 6.62
CA ALA A 107 -15.45 11.34 5.63
C ALA A 107 -16.48 10.73 4.69
N TYR A 108 -16.34 9.45 4.33
CA TYR A 108 -17.30 8.75 3.46
C TYR A 108 -18.67 8.59 4.14
N VAL A 109 -18.66 8.18 5.42
CA VAL A 109 -19.89 8.11 6.23
C VAL A 109 -20.55 9.48 6.34
N ASP A 110 -19.76 10.54 6.51
CA ASP A 110 -20.29 11.90 6.62
C ASP A 110 -20.79 12.43 5.27
N CYS A 111 -20.08 12.21 4.15
CA CYS A 111 -20.56 12.49 2.80
C CYS A 111 -21.89 11.77 2.55
N ASN A 112 -22.05 10.52 2.99
CA ASN A 112 -23.27 9.75 2.78
C ASN A 112 -24.44 10.21 3.66
N LYS A 113 -24.20 10.57 4.92
CA LYS A 113 -25.22 11.21 5.77
C LYS A 113 -25.70 12.53 5.18
N LEU A 114 -24.80 13.29 4.55
CA LEU A 114 -25.13 14.54 3.86
C LEU A 114 -25.75 14.30 2.47
N ALA A 115 -25.44 13.19 1.79
CA ALA A 115 -25.93 12.80 0.46
C ALA A 115 -27.33 12.19 0.43
N GLU A 116 -27.98 11.97 1.58
CA GLU A 116 -29.46 12.00 1.63
C GLU A 116 -30.01 13.33 1.07
N CYS A 117 -29.15 14.33 0.87
CA CYS A 117 -29.44 15.60 0.19
C CYS A 117 -28.62 15.79 -1.11
N LYS A 118 -28.76 14.89 -2.10
CA LYS A 118 -28.93 15.23 -3.55
C LYS A 118 -28.84 13.98 -4.42
N LYS A 119 -29.97 13.66 -5.06
CA LYS A 119 -30.05 12.84 -6.28
C LYS A 119 -29.13 13.45 -7.36
N LEU A 120 -27.89 12.99 -7.45
CA LEU A 120 -27.03 13.21 -8.62
C LEU A 120 -27.05 11.92 -9.47
N PRO A 121 -27.29 12.02 -10.79
CA PRO A 121 -27.52 10.86 -11.66
C PRO A 121 -26.29 9.96 -11.89
N PHE A 122 -25.13 10.29 -11.31
CA PHE A 122 -23.90 9.51 -11.49
C PHE A 122 -23.66 8.43 -10.40
N CYS A 123 -24.45 8.40 -9.33
CA CYS A 123 -24.33 7.38 -8.28
C CYS A 123 -25.25 6.15 -8.45
N SER A 124 -26.08 6.08 -9.51
CA SER A 124 -27.10 5.02 -9.64
C SER A 124 -26.58 3.68 -10.16
N ASN A 125 -25.30 3.56 -10.56
CA ASN A 125 -24.84 2.37 -11.28
C ASN A 125 -24.21 1.28 -10.41
N TYR A 126 -24.03 1.51 -9.11
CA TYR A 126 -23.44 0.49 -8.23
C TYR A 126 -24.46 -0.43 -7.54
N SER A 127 -25.76 -0.12 -7.61
CA SER A 127 -26.83 -0.96 -7.03
C SER A 127 -27.53 -1.87 -8.05
N ARG A 128 -26.98 -2.04 -9.27
CA ARG A 128 -27.63 -2.79 -10.35
C ARG A 128 -26.73 -3.79 -11.09
N SER A 129 -25.79 -4.41 -10.39
CA SER A 129 -24.91 -5.47 -10.93
C SER A 129 -25.03 -6.81 -10.20
N THR A 130 -26.17 -7.07 -9.57
CA THR A 130 -26.58 -8.44 -9.20
C THR A 130 -28.01 -8.66 -9.69
N ALA A 131 -28.16 -8.66 -11.01
CA ALA A 131 -29.16 -9.46 -11.71
C ALA A 131 -28.48 -10.85 -11.86
N GLU A 132 -29.08 -12.00 -11.55
CA GLU A 132 -30.18 -12.69 -12.26
C GLU A 132 -30.17 -14.17 -11.74
N PRO A 133 -31.09 -15.08 -12.12
CA PRO A 133 -32.11 -14.99 -13.18
C PRO A 133 -33.58 -15.04 -12.72
#